data_AF-A0AAE2JTM8-F1
#
_entry.id   AF-A0AAE2JTM8-F1
#
_cell.length_a   1.000
_cell.length_b   1.000
_cell.length_c   1.000
_cell.angle_alpha   90.00
_cell.angle_beta   90.00
_cell.angle_gamma   90.00
#
_symmetry.space_group_name_H-M   'P 1'
#
loop_
_entity.id
_entity.type
_entity.pdbx_description
1 polymer ?
#
loop_
_entity_poly.entity_id
_entity_poly.type
_entity_poly.pdbx_seq_one_letter_code
_entity_poly.pdbx_strand_id
1 'polypeptide(L)'
;MINLLASTTKLAQQLILGFEIFIFIIAFIMIAIGLLQNKQSQTGLSALNGGNEELFSNSKERGLDKTLSIWMLVLGIIFFIIALTISIITNTML
;
A
#
# COMPACT_ATOMS: atom_id res chain seq x y z
N MET A 1 -11.63 26.70 -31.63
CA MET A 1 -10.52 26.79 -30.64
C MET A 1 -10.93 26.28 -29.26
N ILE A 2 -12.11 26.64 -28.74
CA ILE A 2 -12.61 26.22 -27.41
C ILE A 2 -12.88 24.69 -27.29
N ASN A 3 -13.45 24.07 -28.34
CA ASN A 3 -13.70 22.62 -28.33
C ASN A 3 -12.43 21.74 -28.34
N LEU A 4 -11.30 22.26 -28.82
CA LEU A 4 -10.04 21.51 -28.86
C LEU A 4 -9.42 21.42 -27.46
N LEU A 5 -9.43 22.54 -26.73
CA LEU A 5 -8.94 22.60 -25.34
C LEU A 5 -9.82 21.75 -24.40
N ALA A 6 -11.14 21.77 -24.60
CA ALA A 6 -12.09 20.93 -23.87
C ALA A 6 -11.95 19.42 -24.16
N SER A 7 -11.40 19.04 -25.31
CA SER A 7 -11.11 17.64 -25.65
C SER A 7 -9.87 17.14 -24.91
N THR A 8 -8.81 17.95 -24.83
CA THR A 8 -7.57 17.58 -24.12
C THR A 8 -7.77 17.41 -22.62
N THR A 9 -8.57 18.27 -21.99
CA THR A 9 -8.89 18.16 -20.55
C THR A 9 -9.77 16.96 -20.25
N LYS A 10 -10.75 16.64 -21.12
CA LYS A 10 -11.59 15.43 -20.96
C LYS A 10 -10.76 14.14 -21.00
N LEU A 11 -9.79 14.02 -21.90
CA LEU A 11 -8.92 12.83 -21.96
C LEU A 11 -8.01 12.72 -20.72
N ALA A 12 -7.41 13.82 -20.28
CA ALA A 12 -6.61 13.85 -19.06
C ALA A 12 -7.44 13.45 -17.83
N GLN A 13 -8.65 13.96 -17.71
CA GLN A 13 -9.56 13.69 -16.60
C GLN A 13 -10.03 12.23 -16.57
N GLN A 14 -10.28 11.61 -17.73
CA GLN A 14 -10.61 10.19 -17.84
C GLN A 14 -9.43 9.30 -17.41
N LEU A 15 -8.20 9.65 -17.79
CA LEU A 15 -7.00 8.91 -17.38
C LEU A 15 -6.80 9.00 -15.86
N ILE A 16 -6.91 10.19 -15.27
CA ILE A 16 -6.76 10.40 -13.82
C ILE A 16 -7.77 9.55 -13.04
N LEU A 17 -9.06 9.58 -13.42
CA LEU A 17 -10.10 8.78 -12.76
C LEU A 17 -9.81 7.27 -12.86
N GLY A 18 -9.33 6.80 -14.01
CA GLY A 18 -8.97 5.39 -14.19
C GLY A 18 -7.84 4.94 -13.26
N PHE A 19 -6.78 5.74 -13.14
CA PHE A 19 -5.66 5.46 -12.24
C PHE A 19 -6.03 5.55 -10.76
N GLU A 20 -6.89 6.50 -10.39
CA GLU A 20 -7.38 6.66 -9.02
C GLU A 20 -8.19 5.44 -8.55
N ILE A 21 -9.13 4.98 -9.38
CA ILE A 21 -9.92 3.76 -9.07
C ILE A 21 -8.99 2.55 -8.92
N PHE A 22 -7.99 2.41 -9.80
CA PHE A 22 -7.04 1.32 -9.74
C PHE A 22 -6.22 1.31 -8.43
N ILE A 23 -5.77 2.47 -7.97
CA ILE A 23 -5.00 2.56 -6.73
C ILE A 23 -5.85 2.25 -5.50
N PHE A 24 -7.13 2.65 -5.51
CA PHE A 24 -8.06 2.32 -4.43
C PHE A 24 -8.27 0.81 -4.28
N ILE A 25 -8.36 0.08 -5.40
CA ILE A 25 -8.48 -1.38 -5.39
C ILE A 25 -7.23 -2.02 -4.77
N ILE A 26 -6.03 -1.56 -5.16
CA ILE A 26 -4.77 -2.04 -4.60
C ILE A 26 -4.68 -1.76 -3.10
N ALA A 27 -5.09 -0.57 -2.66
CA ALA A 27 -5.10 -0.20 -1.25
C ALA A 27 -6.01 -1.12 -0.42
N PHE A 28 -7.19 -1.47 -0.95
CA PHE A 28 -8.11 -2.37 -0.28
C PHE A 28 -7.53 -3.79 -0.13
N ILE A 29 -6.87 -4.31 -1.18
CA ILE A 29 -6.17 -5.60 -1.14
C ILE A 29 -5.03 -5.58 -0.11
N MET A 30 -4.27 -4.49 -0.05
CA MET A 30 -3.20 -4.30 0.94
C MET A 30 -3.72 -4.35 2.38
N ILE A 31 -4.85 -3.68 2.65
CA ILE A 31 -5.50 -3.73 3.98
C ILE A 31 -5.94 -5.17 4.29
N ALA A 32 -6.57 -5.86 3.34
CA ALA A 32 -7.01 -7.24 3.54
C ALA A 32 -5.83 -8.19 3.86
N ILE A 33 -4.72 -8.06 3.14
CA ILE A 33 -3.48 -8.81 3.40
C ILE A 33 -2.90 -8.43 4.77
N GLY A 34 -2.93 -7.15 5.15
CA GLY A 34 -2.43 -6.68 6.45
C GLY A 34 -3.17 -7.22 7.65
N LEU A 35 -4.50 -7.32 7.56
CA LEU A 35 -5.29 -7.97 8.61
C LEU A 35 -4.96 -9.46 8.72
N LEU A 36 -4.65 -10.13 7.62
CA LEU A 36 -4.24 -11.53 7.61
C LEU A 36 -2.84 -11.78 8.16
N GLN A 37 -1.96 -10.78 8.25
CA GLN A 37 -0.61 -10.95 8.81
C GLN A 37 -0.57 -10.95 10.34
N ASN A 38 -1.62 -10.45 11.01
CA ASN A 38 -1.63 -10.25 12.46
C ASN A 38 -1.98 -11.52 13.28
N LYS A 39 -1.41 -12.68 12.92
CA LYS A 39 -1.76 -13.99 13.51
C LYS A 39 -0.91 -14.39 14.71
N GLN A 40 0.20 -13.72 14.98
CA GLN A 40 1.09 -14.06 16.09
C GLN A 40 0.77 -13.15 17.29
N SER A 41 -0.20 -13.57 18.11
CA SER A 41 -0.60 -12.86 19.32
C SER A 41 0.50 -12.93 20.40
N GLN A 42 1.45 -11.98 20.38
CA GLN A 42 1.90 -11.43 21.65
C GLN A 42 0.74 -10.58 22.18
N THR A 43 0.34 -10.81 23.42
CA THR A 43 -0.68 -9.97 24.07
C THR A 43 -0.25 -8.50 23.92
N GLY A 44 -1.16 -7.62 23.51
CA GLY A 44 -0.80 -6.24 23.11
C GLY A 44 0.00 -5.46 24.17
N LEU A 45 -0.15 -5.84 25.45
CA LEU A 45 0.61 -5.28 26.58
C LEU A 45 2.06 -5.80 26.66
N SER A 46 2.33 -7.04 26.25
CA SER A 46 3.67 -7.61 26.15
C SER A 46 4.41 -7.07 24.92
N ALA A 47 3.73 -6.83 23.80
CA ALA A 47 4.34 -6.19 22.63
C ALA A 47 4.74 -4.72 22.89
N LEU A 48 3.98 -4.00 23.72
CA LEU A 48 4.27 -2.60 24.09
C LEU A 48 5.38 -2.44 25.15
N ASN A 49 5.60 -3.46 26.01
CA ASN A 49 6.63 -3.44 27.05
C ASN A 49 7.99 -4.03 26.60
N GLY A 50 8.17 -4.35 25.32
CA GLY A 50 9.38 -5.05 24.85
C GLY A 50 9.45 -6.47 25.40
N GLY A 51 8.32 -7.19 25.32
CA GLY A 51 8.02 -8.44 26.00
C GLY A 51 9.22 -9.36 26.15
N ASN A 52 9.48 -9.76 27.41
CA ASN A 52 10.57 -10.59 27.91
C ASN A 52 11.27 -11.36 26.79
N GLU A 53 12.25 -10.67 26.24
CA GLU A 53 13.00 -11.08 25.08
C GLU A 53 13.74 -12.34 25.49
N GLU A 54 13.26 -13.50 25.06
CA GLU A 54 14.11 -14.65 24.91
C GLU A 54 15.14 -14.26 23.84
N LEU A 55 16.18 -13.53 24.26
CA LEU A 55 17.33 -13.08 23.46
C LEU A 55 18.08 -14.24 22.77
N PHE A 56 17.65 -15.48 23.03
CA PHE A 56 18.14 -16.71 22.44
C PHE A 56 17.05 -17.62 21.88
N SER A 57 15.76 -17.25 21.90
CA SER A 57 14.82 -17.94 21.03
C SER A 57 15.07 -17.41 19.62
N ASN A 58 15.88 -18.17 18.88
CA ASN A 58 15.74 -18.29 17.45
C ASN A 58 14.31 -18.80 17.17
N SER A 59 13.32 -17.95 17.44
CA SER A 59 11.98 -18.01 16.91
C SER A 59 12.14 -17.73 15.43
N LYS A 60 12.69 -18.73 14.72
CA LYS A 60 12.83 -18.75 13.29
C LYS A 60 11.43 -18.51 12.75
N GLU A 61 11.13 -17.27 12.40
CA GLU A 61 9.86 -16.88 11.82
C GLU A 61 9.56 -17.88 10.70
N ARG A 62 8.55 -18.73 10.91
CA ARG A 62 8.31 -19.85 10.02
C ARG A 62 7.73 -19.30 8.72
N GLY A 63 8.59 -19.19 7.70
CA GLY A 63 8.32 -19.24 6.25
C GLY A 63 7.23 -18.30 5.71
N LEU A 64 5.98 -18.51 6.09
CA LEU A 64 4.82 -17.81 5.58
C LEU A 64 4.74 -16.37 6.09
N ASP A 65 4.99 -16.13 7.38
CA ASP A 65 4.88 -14.78 7.96
C ASP A 65 5.97 -13.84 7.43
N LYS A 66 7.22 -14.33 7.37
CA LYS A 66 8.35 -13.60 6.78
C LYS A 66 8.12 -13.30 5.29
N THR A 67 7.54 -14.24 4.54
CA THR A 67 7.27 -14.05 3.11
C THR A 67 6.16 -13.03 2.90
N LEU A 68 5.05 -13.12 3.64
CA LEU A 68 3.95 -12.15 3.56
C LEU A 68 4.41 -10.73 3.93
N SER A 69 5.26 -10.59 4.95
CA SER A 69 5.82 -9.29 5.36
C SER A 69 6.69 -8.66 4.26
N ILE A 70 7.56 -9.46 3.61
CA ILE A 70 8.36 -8.98 2.47
C ILE A 70 7.47 -8.60 1.28
N TRP A 71 6.44 -9.38 0.98
CA TRP A 71 5.48 -9.04 -0.08
C TRP A 71 4.72 -7.74 0.22
N MET A 72 4.31 -7.52 1.48
CA MET A 72 3.67 -6.28 1.90
C MET A 72 4.60 -5.09 1.76
N LEU A 73 5.86 -5.23 2.15
CA LEU A 73 6.87 -4.19 1.96
C LEU A 73 7.00 -3.83 0.47
N VAL A 74 7.15 -4.83 -0.41
CA VAL A 74 7.28 -4.62 -1.85
C VAL A 74 6.04 -3.96 -2.44
N LEU A 75 4.84 -4.47 -2.14
CA LEU A 75 3.58 -3.86 -2.59
C LEU A 75 3.42 -2.43 -2.05
N GLY A 76 3.84 -2.17 -0.81
CA GLY A 76 3.79 -0.84 -0.20
C GLY A 76 4.68 0.17 -0.93
N ILE A 77 5.90 -0.21 -1.28
CA ILE A 77 6.81 0.64 -2.07
C ILE A 77 6.21 0.93 -3.45
N ILE A 78 5.69 -0.09 -4.14
CA ILE A 78 5.07 0.06 -5.46
C ILE A 78 3.85 0.99 -5.38
N PHE A 79 2.98 0.78 -4.39
CA PHE A 79 1.82 1.62 -4.13
C PHE A 79 2.23 3.08 -3.91
N PHE A 80 3.27 3.32 -3.11
CA PHE A 80 3.75 4.67 -2.81
C PHE A 80 4.28 5.40 -4.06
N ILE A 81 5.04 4.72 -4.92
CA ILE A 81 5.56 5.30 -6.16
C ILE A 81 4.43 5.66 -7.14
N ILE A 82 3.44 4.77 -7.27
CA ILE A 82 2.26 5.00 -8.13
C ILE A 82 1.43 6.16 -7.59
N ALA A 83 1.21 6.22 -6.27
CA ALA A 83 0.47 7.31 -5.62
C ALA A 83 1.13 8.67 -5.86
N LEU A 84 2.46 8.76 -5.72
CA LEU A 84 3.20 9.99 -6.01
C LEU A 84 3.09 10.37 -7.49
N THR A 85 3.20 9.40 -8.39
CA THR A 85 3.10 9.65 -9.85
C THR A 85 1.74 10.23 -10.21
N ILE A 86 0.65 9.66 -9.69
CA ILE A 86 -0.71 10.17 -9.92
C ILE A 86 -0.87 11.56 -9.29
N SER A 87 -0.37 11.78 -8.06
CA SER A 87 -0.45 13.07 -7.39
C SER A 87 0.22 14.19 -8.20
N ILE A 88 1.39 13.91 -8.78
CA ILE A 88 2.11 14.87 -9.63
C ILE A 88 1.34 15.14 -10.93
N ILE A 89 0.84 14.09 -11.59
CA ILE A 89 0.05 14.22 -12.84
C ILE A 89 -1.21 15.04 -12.59
N THR A 90 -1.96 14.73 -11.53
CA THR A 90 -3.18 15.45 -11.16
C THR A 90 -2.89 16.91 -10.85
N ASN A 91 -1.85 17.22 -10.06
CA ASN A 91 -1.47 18.60 -9.75
C ASN A 91 -1.02 19.39 -10.99
N THR A 92 -0.42 18.72 -11.98
CA THR A 92 0.04 19.39 -13.21
C THR A 92 -1.10 19.63 -14.21
N MET A 93 -2.13 18.79 -14.21
CA MET A 93 -3.22 18.80 -15.21
C MET A 93 -4.48 19.54 -14.75
N LEU A 94 -4.64 19.76 -13.44
CA LEU A 94 -5.81 20.34 -12.79
C LEU A 94 -5.49 21.75 -12.28
#